data_AF-A0A0M2LK31-F1
#
_entry.id   AF-A0A0M2LK31-F1
#
_cell.length_a   1.000
_cell.length_b   1.000
_cell.length_c   1.000
_cell.angle_alpha   90.00
_cell.angle_beta   90.00
_cell.angle_gamma   90.00
#
_symmetry.space_group_name_H-M   'P 1'
#
loop_
_entity.id
_entity.type
_entity.pdbx_description
1 polymer ?
#
loop_
_entity_poly.entity_id
_entity_poly.type
_entity_poly.pdbx_seq_one_letter_code
_entity_poly.pdbx_strand_id
1 'polypeptide(L)'
;MHIFEVIGAGTPGVIIFAASYDEAVDIYMADWLARLSDELPDLEVKQRATAWPGMNRAALVEALALGICGVGKPQPDGSWRILTPGQLEEDE
;
A
#
# COMPACT_ATOMS: atom_id res chain seq x y z
N MET A 1 -10.44 8.02 -2.42
CA MET A 1 -9.23 7.19 -2.41
C MET A 1 -8.08 8.00 -1.84
N HIS A 2 -7.35 7.42 -0.92
CA HIS A 2 -6.22 8.03 -0.22
C HIS A 2 -5.00 7.11 -0.28
N ILE A 3 -3.84 7.71 0.02
CA ILE A 3 -2.58 7.00 0.09
C ILE A 3 -2.17 6.97 1.55
N PHE A 4 -1.92 5.78 2.04
CA PHE A 4 -1.38 5.55 3.36
C PHE A 4 0.00 4.92 3.22
N GLU A 5 0.93 5.37 4.04
CA GLU A 5 2.19 4.67 4.25
C GLU A 5 2.11 4.02 5.63
N VAL A 6 2.24 2.69 5.64
CA VAL A 6 2.28 1.89 6.87
C VAL A 6 3.72 1.48 7.12
N ILE A 7 4.29 1.91 8.23
CA ILE A 7 5.66 1.64 8.63
C ILE A 7 5.60 0.67 9.81
N GLY A 8 6.06 -0.56 9.59
CA GLY A 8 6.25 -1.53 10.66
C GLY A 8 7.61 -1.37 11.34
N ALA A 9 7.71 -1.79 12.60
CA ALA A 9 8.97 -1.78 13.35
C ALA A 9 10.08 -2.55 12.59
N GLY A 10 11.07 -1.81 12.09
CA GLY A 10 12.22 -2.39 11.38
C GLY A 10 11.98 -2.80 9.92
N THR A 11 10.80 -2.53 9.35
CA THR A 11 10.50 -2.84 7.94
C THR A 11 10.45 -1.58 7.08
N PRO A 12 10.73 -1.69 5.77
CA PRO A 12 10.41 -0.62 4.82
C PRO A 12 8.92 -0.26 4.88
N GLY A 13 8.60 1.02 4.67
CA GLY A 13 7.21 1.48 4.60
C GLY A 13 6.47 0.84 3.41
N VAL A 14 5.26 0.36 3.67
CA VAL A 14 4.35 -0.19 2.66
C VAL A 14 3.35 0.88 2.24
N ILE A 15 3.19 1.08 0.94
CA ILE A 15 2.22 2.03 0.40
C ILE A 15 0.89 1.32 0.18
N ILE A 16 -0.18 1.90 0.69
CA ILE A 16 -1.53 1.36 0.59
C ILE A 16 -2.46 2.40 0.00
N PHE A 17 -3.26 1.98 -0.97
CA PHE A 17 -4.36 2.73 -1.54
C PHE A 17 -5.64 2.25 -0.86
N ALA A 18 -6.34 3.14 -0.17
CA ALA A 18 -7.58 2.81 0.55
C ALA A 18 -8.54 4.00 0.61
N ALA A 19 -9.84 3.74 0.79
CA ALA A 19 -10.85 4.78 0.96
C ALA A 19 -10.85 5.37 2.39
N SER A 20 -10.31 4.65 3.37
CA SER A 20 -10.25 5.09 4.77
C SER A 20 -8.98 4.58 5.48
N TYR A 21 -8.73 5.13 6.68
CA TYR A 21 -7.64 4.66 7.54
C TYR A 21 -7.84 3.20 7.94
N ASP A 22 -9.04 2.84 8.40
CA ASP A 22 -9.37 1.48 8.86
C ASP A 22 -9.15 0.46 7.74
N GLU A 23 -9.61 0.77 6.53
CA GLU A 23 -9.39 -0.08 5.35
C GLU A 23 -7.91 -0.21 4.98
N ALA A 24 -7.11 0.85 5.19
CA ALA A 24 -5.67 0.77 4.95
C ALA A 24 -4.99 -0.19 5.93
N VAL A 25 -5.42 -0.19 7.20
CA VAL A 25 -4.95 -1.12 8.23
C VAL A 25 -5.36 -2.54 7.88
N ASP A 26 -6.62 -2.77 7.50
CA ASP A 26 -7.11 -4.10 7.12
C ASP A 26 -6.32 -4.69 5.94
N ILE A 27 -6.04 -3.89 4.92
CA ILE A 27 -5.23 -4.32 3.76
C ILE A 27 -3.80 -4.64 4.19
N TYR A 28 -3.20 -3.83 5.06
CA TYR A 28 -1.86 -4.10 5.58
C TYR A 28 -1.82 -5.40 6.39
N MET A 29 -2.80 -5.60 7.27
CA MET A 29 -2.89 -6.80 8.10
C MET A 29 -3.04 -8.06 7.25
N ALA A 30 -3.86 -8.01 6.20
CA ALA A 30 -4.00 -9.11 5.25
C ALA A 30 -2.67 -9.42 4.53
N ASP A 31 -1.97 -8.39 4.04
CA ASP A 31 -0.66 -8.53 3.40
C ASP A 31 0.41 -9.10 4.36
N TRP A 32 0.40 -8.66 5.62
CA TRP A 32 1.35 -9.12 6.65
C TRP A 32 1.13 -10.58 7.03
N LEU A 33 -0.13 -10.94 7.33
CA LEU A 33 -0.50 -12.31 7.71
C LEU A 33 -0.18 -13.30 6.60
N ALA A 34 -0.36 -12.91 5.33
CA ALA A 34 -0.01 -13.74 4.18
C ALA A 34 1.50 -14.00 4.07
N ARG A 35 2.37 -13.10 4.55
CA ARG A 35 3.82 -13.20 4.37
C ARG A 35 4.56 -13.87 5.52
N LEU A 36 4.16 -13.63 6.78
CA LEU A 36 5.09 -13.88 7.90
C LEU A 36 4.56 -14.75 9.03
N SER A 37 3.27 -15.13 9.09
CA SER A 37 2.71 -15.99 10.16
C SER A 37 3.13 -15.62 11.59
N ASP A 38 3.55 -14.37 11.83
CA ASP A 38 4.04 -13.83 13.09
C ASP A 38 3.09 -12.75 13.61
N GLU A 39 3.22 -12.40 14.89
CA GLU A 39 2.45 -11.30 15.49
C GLU A 39 2.64 -9.99 14.72
N LEU A 40 1.57 -9.20 14.65
CA LEU A 40 1.60 -7.90 13.98
C LEU A 40 2.57 -6.97 14.74
N PRO A 41 3.58 -6.38 14.09
CA PRO A 41 4.49 -5.46 14.75
C PRO A 41 3.76 -4.15 15.11
N ASP A 42 4.38 -3.32 15.95
CA ASP A 42 3.92 -1.95 16.15
C ASP A 42 3.94 -1.20 14.80
N LEU A 43 2.81 -0.57 14.46
CA LEU A 43 2.60 0.11 13.19
C LEU A 43 2.44 1.62 13.38
N GLU A 44 3.12 2.37 12.52
CA GLU A 44 2.83 3.79 12.30
C GLU A 44 2.16 3.96 10.94
N VAL A 45 0.93 4.45 10.92
CA VAL A 45 0.18 4.69 9.69
C VAL A 45 0.07 6.20 9.44
N LYS A 46 0.55 6.63 8.27
CA LYS A 46 0.54 8.04 7.85
C LYS A 46 -0.25 8.20 6.57
N GLN A 47 -1.25 9.07 6.57
CA GLN A 47 -1.86 9.51 5.33
C GLN A 47 -0.91 10.45 4.58
N ARG A 48 -0.61 10.14 3.30
CA ARG A 48 0.31 10.90 2.46
C ARG A 48 -0.45 11.77 1.47
N ALA A 49 0.08 12.97 1.22
CA ALA A 49 -0.41 13.85 0.17
C ALA A 49 0.03 13.36 -1.21
N THR A 50 -0.76 13.65 -2.24
CA THR A 50 -0.45 13.25 -3.63
C THR A 50 0.78 13.95 -4.24
N ALA A 51 1.35 14.92 -3.53
CA ALA A 51 2.57 15.64 -3.91
C ALA A 51 3.84 15.12 -3.20
N TRP A 52 3.82 13.88 -2.71
CA TRP A 52 4.94 13.28 -1.99
C TRP A 52 6.21 13.20 -2.86
N PRO A 53 7.36 13.78 -2.41
CA PRO A 53 8.61 13.68 -3.15
C PRO A 53 9.04 12.24 -3.46
N GLY A 54 9.48 12.00 -4.70
CA GLY A 54 9.92 10.68 -5.18
C GLY A 54 8.81 9.84 -5.83
N MET A 55 7.55 10.27 -5.78
CA MET A 55 6.43 9.56 -6.37
C MET A 55 6.04 10.19 -7.72
N ASN A 56 5.93 9.37 -8.78
CA ASN A 56 5.44 9.82 -10.08
C ASN A 56 3.96 10.22 -9.97
N ARG A 57 3.70 11.53 -9.98
CA ARG A 57 2.36 12.09 -9.77
C ARG A 57 1.34 11.65 -10.82
N ALA A 58 1.74 11.45 -12.08
CA ALA A 58 0.82 11.03 -13.14
C ALA A 58 0.35 9.59 -12.91
N ALA A 59 1.28 8.67 -12.69
CA ALA A 59 0.98 7.27 -12.35
C ALA A 59 0.12 7.15 -11.08
N LEU A 60 0.36 8.02 -10.11
CA LEU A 60 -0.43 8.08 -8.89
C LEU A 60 -1.87 8.55 -9.13
N VAL A 61 -2.07 9.57 -9.98
CA VAL A 61 -3.41 10.06 -10.33
C VAL A 61 -4.19 8.98 -11.07
N GLU A 62 -3.56 8.25 -11.97
CA GLU A 62 -4.16 7.11 -12.67
C GLU A 62 -4.55 6.00 -11.67
N ALA A 63 -3.64 5.61 -10.79
CA ALA A 63 -3.90 4.63 -9.73
C ALA A 63 -5.08 5.03 -8.83
N LEU A 64 -5.16 6.31 -8.43
CA LEU A 64 -6.28 6.83 -7.65
C LEU A 64 -7.59 6.87 -8.45
N ALA A 65 -7.53 7.14 -9.77
CA ALA A 65 -8.69 7.22 -10.64
C ALA A 65 -9.35 5.84 -10.86
N LEU A 66 -8.57 4.75 -10.77
CA LEU A 66 -9.11 3.39 -10.85
C LEU A 66 -10.02 3.03 -9.67
N GLY A 67 -9.90 3.73 -8.53
CA GLY A 67 -10.75 3.49 -7.37
C GLY A 67 -10.56 2.11 -6.71
N ILE A 68 -9.43 1.44 -6.98
CA ILE A 68 -9.09 0.12 -6.46
C ILE A 68 -8.27 0.27 -5.17
N CYS A 69 -8.66 -0.45 -4.13
CA CYS A 69 -7.91 -0.53 -2.88
C CYS A 69 -6.88 -1.67 -2.93
N GLY A 70 -5.71 -1.46 -2.33
CA GLY A 70 -4.67 -2.49 -2.26
C GLY A 70 -3.27 -1.97 -1.96
N VAL A 71 -2.30 -2.89 -1.99
CA VAL A 71 -0.88 -2.57 -1.78
C VAL A 71 -0.29 -2.01 -3.07
N GLY A 72 0.29 -0.82 -2.98
CA GLY A 72 1.04 -0.21 -4.06
C GLY A 72 2.45 -0.77 -4.17
N LYS A 73 2.77 -1.41 -5.30
CA LYS A 73 4.14 -1.80 -5.66
C LYS A 73 4.68 -0.88 -6.76
N PRO A 74 5.78 -0.14 -6.53
CA PRO A 74 6.42 0.64 -7.58
C PRO A 74 7.00 -0.30 -8.64
N GLN A 75 6.85 0.06 -9.91
CA GLN A 75 7.38 -0.68 -11.06
C GLN A 75 8.66 -0.03 -11.59
N PRO A 76 9.53 -0.76 -12.31
CA PRO A 76 10.77 -0.22 -12.87
C PRO A 76 10.57 0.94 -13.86
N ASP A 77 9.41 1.00 -14.51
CA ASP A 77 9.04 2.07 -15.44
C ASP A 77 8.53 3.34 -14.74
N GLY A 78 8.50 3.35 -13.40
CA GLY A 78 7.99 4.45 -12.59
C GLY A 78 6.46 4.50 -12.45
N SER A 79 5.75 3.47 -12.94
CA SER A 79 4.32 3.26 -12.66
C SER A 79 4.10 2.57 -11.31
N TRP A 80 2.84 2.46 -10.90
CA TRP A 80 2.43 1.75 -9.70
C TRP A 80 1.47 0.63 -10.07
N ARG A 81 1.75 -0.58 -9.58
CA ARG A 81 0.80 -1.69 -9.61
C ARG A 81 0.09 -1.74 -8.27
N ILE A 82 -1.24 -1.71 -8.27
CA ILE A 82 -2.03 -1.95 -7.07
C ILE A 82 -2.34 -3.45 -7.02
N LEU A 83 -1.90 -4.11 -5.95
CA LEU A 83 -2.23 -5.50 -5.68
C LEU A 83 -3.40 -5.54 -4.70
N THR A 84 -4.52 -6.07 -5.16
CA THR A 84 -5.66 -6.36 -4.27
C THR A 84 -5.33 -7.54 -3.36
N PRO A 85 -5.97 -7.69 -2.20
CA PRO A 85 -5.67 -8.77 -1.25
C PRO A 85 -5.62 -10.17 -1.89
N GLY A 86 -6.51 -10.48 -2.83
CA GLY A 86 -6.53 -11.78 -3.52
C GLY A 86 -5.43 -11.99 -4.56
N GLN A 87 -4.69 -10.95 -4.94
CA GLN A 87 -3.56 -11.04 -5.88
C GLN A 87 -2.21 -11.11 -5.16
N LEU A 88 -2.19 -10.94 -3.83
CA LEU A 88 -0.96 -11.03 -3.03
C LEU A 88 -0.48 -12.48 -2.88
N GLU A 89 -1.35 -13.46 -3.12
CA GLU A 89 -1.05 -14.90 -3.04
C GLU A 89 -0.44 -15.49 -4.33
N GLU A 90 -0.55 -14.81 -5.48
CA GLU A 90 -0.16 -15.36 -6.80
C GLU A 90 1.27 -14.96 -7.27
N ASP A 91 1.96 -14.09 -6.53
CA ASP A 91 3.31 -13.59 -6.88
C ASP A 91 4.46 -14.48 -6.30
N GLU A 92 4.20 -15.75 -5.96
CA GLU A 92 5.24 -16.76 -5.59
C GLU A 92 5.93 -17.42 -6.79
#